data_AF-A0A3A4SC09-F1
#
_entry.id   AF-A0A3A4SC09-F1
#
_cell.length_a   1.000
_cell.length_b   1.000
_cell.length_c   1.000
_cell.angle_alpha   90.00
_cell.angle_beta   90.00
_cell.angle_gamma   90.00
#
_symmetry.space_group_name_H-M   'P 1'
#
loop_
_entity.id
_entity.type
_entity.pdbx_description
1 polymer ?
#
loop_
_entity_poly.entity_id
_entity_poly.type
_entity_poly.pdbx_seq_one_letter_code
_entity_poly.pdbx_strand_id
1 'polypeptide(L)'
;MAAALYTLEQTLKDQQDLEKLCRDRPLQTNEIFSPNAFYGIDYVIKSYAGLPSNYKLKIIFPHGMRLGRTIWDVETRSLLPTIAAYDEEYKAILENYYIHHGINKIVLPMTFAFSYIPMLLKGHQQPDRNGTIFFPQHSTHHVTVQADFEAVAESLERFEKRYQPITVCIYWRDYNLGHHLPFAKRGFKIVSAGHIYDPLFLFRFYRLCSMHQFAASNQPGSNLFYAVKSGCDFFFIDVAREYVLKGDPARLKSDVGGIKPELKEKLFSVFHKKNIGMNEEKMELVDYYMGTKYLLPSEKLMDIIKEADHIFMARFFHRQWMRGLNFLRRVFNKFFVANQIRK
;
A
#
# COMPACT_ATOMS: atom_id res chain seq x y z
N MET A 1 -20.54 15.47 -3.24
CA MET A 1 -20.69 14.65 -4.46
C MET A 1 -19.96 13.35 -4.21
N ALA A 2 -20.64 12.21 -4.27
CA ALA A 2 -19.96 10.92 -4.30
C ALA A 2 -19.06 10.91 -5.54
N ALA A 3 -17.76 10.60 -5.38
CA ALA A 3 -16.87 10.42 -6.51
C ALA A 3 -17.50 9.38 -7.45
N ALA A 4 -17.56 9.67 -8.76
CA ALA A 4 -18.02 8.70 -9.73
C ALA A 4 -17.17 7.43 -9.56
N LEU A 5 -17.81 6.35 -9.11
CA LEU A 5 -17.11 5.13 -8.72
C LEU A 5 -16.43 4.52 -9.94
N TYR A 6 -15.18 4.13 -9.78
CA TYR A 6 -14.36 3.58 -10.85
C TYR A 6 -14.94 2.24 -11.34
N THR A 7 -15.33 2.20 -12.61
CA THR A 7 -16.09 1.08 -13.20
C THR A 7 -15.19 0.00 -13.79
N LEU A 8 -15.78 -1.19 -14.00
CA LEU A 8 -15.11 -2.27 -14.74
C LEU A 8 -14.82 -1.86 -16.19
N GLU A 9 -15.74 -1.15 -16.84
CA GLU A 9 -15.55 -0.63 -18.20
C GLU A 9 -14.34 0.30 -18.27
N GLN A 10 -14.22 1.25 -17.33
CA GLN A 10 -13.06 2.13 -17.26
C GLN A 10 -11.77 1.34 -16.98
N THR A 11 -11.84 0.31 -16.14
CA THR A 11 -10.71 -0.62 -15.91
C THR A 11 -10.21 -1.23 -17.21
N LEU A 12 -11.11 -1.75 -18.03
CA LEU A 12 -10.78 -2.41 -19.30
C LEU A 12 -10.28 -1.41 -20.34
N LYS A 13 -10.88 -0.21 -20.39
CA LYS A 13 -10.45 0.88 -21.27
C LYS A 13 -9.02 1.32 -20.95
N ASP A 14 -8.68 1.44 -19.67
CA ASP A 14 -7.32 1.80 -19.24
C ASP A 14 -6.26 0.77 -19.66
N GLN A 15 -6.64 -0.51 -19.86
CA GLN A 15 -5.71 -1.55 -20.32
C GLN A 15 -5.37 -1.47 -21.82
N GLN A 16 -6.06 -0.62 -22.59
CA GLN A 16 -5.82 -0.49 -24.04
C GLN A 16 -4.54 0.30 -24.35
N ASP A 17 -4.03 1.07 -23.38
CA ASP A 17 -2.83 1.91 -23.53
C ASP A 17 -1.96 1.81 -22.27
N LEU A 18 -1.24 0.68 -22.16
CA LEU A 18 -0.34 0.43 -21.03
C LEU A 18 0.85 1.38 -21.00
N GLU A 19 1.31 1.87 -22.15
CA GLU A 19 2.40 2.85 -22.21
C GLU A 19 1.99 4.12 -21.45
N LYS A 20 0.81 4.67 -21.76
CA LYS A 20 0.27 5.83 -21.03
C LYS A 20 -0.01 5.51 -19.56
N LEU A 21 -0.54 4.32 -19.26
CA LEU A 21 -0.93 3.94 -17.90
C LEU A 21 0.30 3.77 -16.98
N CYS A 22 1.39 3.20 -17.49
CA CYS A 22 2.64 2.92 -16.76
C CYS A 22 3.68 4.04 -16.85
N ARG A 23 3.49 5.02 -17.75
CA ARG A 23 4.42 6.14 -17.92
C ARG A 23 4.72 6.84 -16.60
N ASP A 24 6.02 7.06 -16.37
CA ASP A 24 6.54 7.88 -15.29
C ASP A 24 5.85 9.24 -15.25
N ARG A 25 5.49 9.67 -14.04
CA ARG A 25 4.82 10.96 -13.81
C ARG A 25 5.21 11.53 -12.46
N PRO A 26 5.25 12.86 -12.30
CA PRO A 26 5.45 13.46 -10.99
C PRO A 26 4.25 13.17 -10.08
N LEU A 27 4.50 13.05 -8.78
CA LEU A 27 3.43 12.95 -7.80
C LEU A 27 2.67 14.28 -7.74
N GLN A 28 1.37 14.24 -8.01
CA GLN A 28 0.47 15.38 -7.84
C GLN A 28 -0.43 15.11 -6.64
N THR A 29 -0.12 15.71 -5.50
CA THR A 29 -0.92 15.59 -4.28
C THR A 29 -0.90 16.87 -3.47
N ASN A 30 -1.97 17.11 -2.73
CA ASN A 30 -2.05 18.18 -1.75
C ASN A 30 -1.90 17.66 -0.30
N GLU A 31 -1.68 16.35 -0.12
CA GLU A 31 -1.50 15.71 1.18
C GLU A 31 -0.37 16.33 1.99
N ILE A 32 -0.55 16.43 3.31
CA ILE A 32 0.52 16.89 4.22
C ILE A 32 1.67 15.89 4.24
N PHE A 33 1.32 14.59 4.22
CA PHE A 33 2.26 13.50 4.05
C PHE A 33 2.05 12.88 2.67
N SER A 34 2.86 13.32 1.70
CA SER A 34 2.66 12.97 0.29
C SER A 34 2.59 11.45 0.00
N PRO A 35 3.27 10.54 0.73
CA PRO A 35 3.11 9.10 0.51
C PRO A 35 1.72 8.55 0.82
N ASN A 36 0.84 9.30 1.50
CA ASN A 36 -0.58 8.94 1.60
C ASN A 36 -1.23 8.82 0.21
N ALA A 37 -0.71 9.51 -0.82
CA ALA A 37 -1.24 9.43 -2.17
C ALA A 37 -0.66 8.25 -2.98
N PHE A 38 0.30 7.49 -2.44
CA PHE A 38 0.82 6.31 -3.12
C PHE A 38 -0.28 5.27 -3.28
N TYR A 39 -0.37 4.70 -4.47
CA TYR A 39 -1.38 3.76 -4.91
C TYR A 39 -2.84 4.29 -4.81
N GLY A 40 -3.02 5.59 -4.57
CA GLY A 40 -4.34 6.17 -4.32
C GLY A 40 -4.92 5.82 -2.95
N ILE A 41 -4.08 5.55 -1.94
CA ILE A 41 -4.54 5.29 -0.57
C ILE A 41 -5.40 6.44 -0.04
N ASP A 42 -4.96 7.69 -0.20
CA ASP A 42 -5.71 8.87 0.22
C ASP A 42 -7.06 8.97 -0.51
N TYR A 43 -7.08 8.67 -1.81
CA TYR A 43 -8.27 8.69 -2.64
C TYR A 43 -9.29 7.66 -2.16
N VAL A 44 -8.87 6.44 -1.81
CA VAL A 44 -9.75 5.40 -1.24
C VAL A 44 -10.34 5.87 0.10
N ILE A 45 -9.50 6.34 1.02
CA ILE A 45 -9.94 6.79 2.35
C ILE A 45 -10.91 7.97 2.24
N LYS A 46 -10.58 8.99 1.44
CA LYS A 46 -11.44 10.17 1.23
C LYS A 46 -12.77 9.79 0.59
N SER A 47 -12.74 8.93 -0.43
CA SER A 47 -13.96 8.48 -1.12
C SER A 47 -14.88 7.71 -0.18
N TYR A 48 -14.34 6.78 0.60
CA TYR A 48 -15.14 5.97 1.51
C TYR A 48 -15.66 6.77 2.71
N ALA A 49 -14.87 7.72 3.24
CA ALA A 49 -15.30 8.57 4.34
C ALA A 49 -16.21 9.74 3.89
N GLY A 50 -16.42 9.94 2.59
CA GLY A 50 -17.20 11.08 2.07
C GLY A 50 -16.50 12.43 2.20
N LEU A 51 -15.17 12.46 2.25
CA LEU A 51 -14.36 13.67 2.32
C LEU A 51 -14.13 14.27 0.91
N PRO A 52 -14.00 15.60 0.78
CA PRO A 52 -13.66 16.21 -0.49
C PRO A 52 -12.24 15.84 -0.92
N SER A 53 -11.99 15.77 -2.22
CA SER A 53 -10.67 15.37 -2.77
C SER A 53 -9.53 16.29 -2.30
N ASN A 54 -9.82 17.57 -2.07
CA ASN A 54 -8.88 18.56 -1.58
C ASN A 54 -8.68 18.52 -0.04
N TYR A 55 -9.36 17.63 0.68
CA TYR A 55 -9.07 17.40 2.09
C TYR A 55 -7.65 16.87 2.25
N LYS A 56 -6.94 17.30 3.29
CA LYS A 56 -5.60 16.80 3.63
C LYS A 56 -5.70 15.92 4.86
N LEU A 57 -5.31 14.65 4.76
CA LEU A 57 -5.35 13.75 5.92
C LEU A 57 -4.26 14.15 6.91
N LYS A 58 -4.61 14.23 8.20
CA LYS A 58 -3.66 14.51 9.31
C LYS A 58 -3.22 13.25 10.04
N ILE A 59 -3.31 12.12 9.34
CA ILE A 59 -2.86 10.80 9.75
C ILE A 59 -1.98 10.23 8.63
N ILE A 60 -0.95 9.50 9.03
CA ILE A 60 -0.09 8.75 8.11
C ILE A 60 -0.71 7.38 7.86
N PHE A 61 -0.88 7.03 6.59
CA PHE A 61 -1.20 5.66 6.18
C PHE A 61 0.07 4.99 5.65
N PRO A 62 0.58 3.92 6.30
CA PRO A 62 1.69 3.17 5.76
C PRO A 62 1.37 2.67 4.35
N HIS A 63 2.25 2.98 3.39
CA HIS A 63 1.97 2.84 1.96
C HIS A 63 2.05 1.40 1.43
N GLY A 64 2.56 0.47 2.24
CA GLY A 64 2.68 -0.94 1.91
C GLY A 64 2.43 -1.81 3.13
N MET A 65 2.17 -3.09 2.90
CA MET A 65 1.99 -4.04 4.01
C MET A 65 3.29 -4.29 4.74
N ARG A 66 3.22 -4.30 6.07
CA ARG A 66 4.38 -4.41 6.95
C ARG A 66 4.53 -5.86 7.42
N LEU A 67 5.17 -6.66 6.59
CA LEU A 67 5.44 -8.10 6.86
C LEU A 67 6.79 -8.31 7.60
N GLY A 68 7.41 -7.21 7.99
CA GLY A 68 8.75 -7.11 8.54
C GLY A 68 8.80 -6.34 9.85
N ARG A 69 10.00 -6.15 10.38
CA ARG A 69 10.25 -5.25 11.52
C ARG A 69 10.73 -3.87 11.11
N THR A 70 10.87 -3.63 9.80
CA THR A 70 11.41 -2.37 9.28
C THR A 70 10.37 -1.27 9.37
N ILE A 71 10.75 -0.17 10.02
CA ILE A 71 9.97 1.07 10.04
C ILE A 71 10.56 2.00 8.98
N TRP A 72 9.69 2.60 8.17
CA TRP A 72 10.13 3.55 7.16
C TRP A 72 10.42 4.90 7.79
N ASP A 73 11.65 5.38 7.64
CA ASP A 73 12.14 6.61 8.25
C ASP A 73 11.37 7.86 7.78
N VAL A 74 10.78 7.83 6.60
CA VAL A 74 9.92 8.91 6.09
C VAL A 74 8.65 9.05 6.97
N GLU A 75 8.08 7.95 7.46
CA GLU A 75 6.92 7.95 8.35
C GLU A 75 7.27 8.51 9.74
N THR A 76 8.47 8.16 10.24
CA THR A 76 8.94 8.60 11.56
C THR A 76 9.32 10.08 11.56
N ARG A 77 9.95 10.58 10.48
CA ARG A 77 10.34 11.99 10.31
C ARG A 77 9.17 12.92 10.03
N SER A 78 8.03 12.40 9.57
CA SER A 78 6.83 13.20 9.34
C SER A 78 6.34 13.87 10.62
N LEU A 79 6.00 15.16 10.52
CA LEU A 79 5.47 15.95 11.64
C LEU A 79 4.01 15.64 11.98
N LEU A 80 3.33 14.82 11.17
CA LEU A 80 1.98 14.37 11.49
C LEU A 80 1.99 13.55 12.79
N PRO A 81 1.05 13.82 13.71
CA PRO A 81 1.08 13.27 15.06
C PRO A 81 0.48 11.88 15.18
N THR A 82 -0.19 11.38 14.14
CA THR A 82 -0.85 10.08 14.13
C THR A 82 -0.39 9.24 12.94
N ILE A 83 -0.35 7.92 13.13
CA ILE A 83 -0.05 6.92 12.10
C ILE A 83 -0.99 5.73 12.26
N ALA A 84 -1.50 5.22 11.15
CA ALA A 84 -2.28 3.99 11.12
C ALA A 84 -1.38 2.75 11.31
N ALA A 85 -1.86 1.77 12.06
CA ALA A 85 -1.25 0.43 12.14
C ALA A 85 -2.30 -0.64 11.82
N TYR A 86 -1.94 -1.56 10.93
CA TYR A 86 -2.89 -2.50 10.36
C TYR A 86 -3.03 -3.78 11.19
N ASP A 87 -1.99 -4.16 11.93
CA ASP A 87 -2.01 -5.31 12.82
C ASP A 87 -1.36 -4.98 14.17
N GLU A 88 -1.60 -5.83 15.16
CA GLU A 88 -1.13 -5.61 16.53
C GLU A 88 0.38 -5.67 16.66
N GLU A 89 1.02 -6.53 15.86
CA GLU A 89 2.46 -6.66 15.89
C GLU A 89 3.12 -5.39 15.34
N TYR A 90 2.66 -4.87 14.19
CA TYR A 90 3.18 -3.63 13.65
C TYR A 90 2.88 -2.43 14.55
N LYS A 91 1.71 -2.40 15.19
CA LYS A 91 1.39 -1.40 16.22
C LYS A 91 2.42 -1.42 17.34
N ALA A 92 2.70 -2.59 17.93
CA ALA A 92 3.67 -2.73 19.00
C ALA A 92 5.10 -2.35 18.54
N ILE A 93 5.49 -2.69 17.31
CA ILE A 93 6.77 -2.28 16.72
C ILE A 93 6.89 -0.75 16.66
N LEU A 94 5.87 -0.05 16.17
CA LEU A 94 5.85 1.40 16.09
C LEU A 94 5.90 2.05 17.48
N GLU A 95 5.07 1.59 18.42
CA GLU A 95 5.01 2.13 19.79
C GLU A 95 6.35 1.97 20.51
N ASN A 96 6.95 0.79 20.46
CA ASN A 96 8.25 0.52 21.05
C ASN A 96 9.35 1.40 20.43
N TYR A 97 9.35 1.54 19.10
CA TYR A 97 10.31 2.40 18.42
C TYR A 97 10.16 3.87 18.83
N TYR A 98 8.93 4.37 18.93
CA TYR A 98 8.65 5.75 19.32
C TYR A 98 9.05 6.05 20.76
N ILE A 99 8.80 5.13 21.69
CA ILE A 99 9.25 5.24 23.07
C ILE A 99 10.78 5.33 23.13
N HIS A 100 11.48 4.39 22.46
CA HIS A 100 12.96 4.35 22.49
C HIS A 100 13.62 5.58 21.87
N HIS A 101 12.99 6.21 20.88
CA HIS A 101 13.56 7.36 20.17
C HIS A 101 12.97 8.71 20.62
N GLY A 102 12.14 8.73 21.66
CA GLY A 102 11.47 9.95 22.14
C GLY A 102 10.57 10.60 21.08
N ILE A 103 10.04 9.82 20.15
CA ILE A 103 9.17 10.31 19.08
C ILE A 103 7.75 10.40 19.65
N ASN A 104 7.24 11.62 19.73
CA ASN A 104 5.87 11.82 20.16
C ASN A 104 4.91 11.62 18.97
N LYS A 105 4.48 10.38 18.72
CA LYS A 105 3.47 10.03 17.70
C LYS A 105 2.51 8.97 18.24
N ILE A 106 1.22 9.10 17.91
CA ILE A 106 0.16 8.19 18.35
C ILE A 106 -0.09 7.18 17.24
N VAL A 107 -0.15 5.90 17.61
CA VAL A 107 -0.46 4.80 16.69
C VAL A 107 -1.95 4.48 16.81
N LEU A 108 -2.68 4.60 15.70
CA LEU A 108 -4.11 4.34 15.63
C LEU A 108 -4.35 3.00 14.91
N PRO A 109 -5.05 2.04 15.52
CA PRO A 109 -5.40 0.80 14.85
C PRO A 109 -6.42 1.08 13.72
N MET A 110 -6.11 0.63 12.51
CA MET A 110 -6.97 0.82 11.33
C MET A 110 -6.83 -0.36 10.38
N THR A 111 -7.79 -0.57 9.48
CA THR A 111 -7.60 -1.53 8.38
C THR A 111 -6.77 -0.91 7.25
N PHE A 112 -6.19 -1.75 6.40
CA PHE A 112 -5.55 -1.30 5.17
C PHE A 112 -6.58 -0.64 4.24
N ALA A 113 -6.22 0.47 3.57
CA ALA A 113 -7.15 1.24 2.74
C ALA A 113 -7.89 0.39 1.68
N PHE A 114 -7.19 -0.59 1.10
CA PHE A 114 -7.76 -1.53 0.12
C PHE A 114 -9.03 -2.24 0.61
N SER A 115 -9.16 -2.50 1.92
CA SER A 115 -10.35 -3.15 2.51
C SER A 115 -11.64 -2.34 2.35
N TYR A 116 -11.55 -1.03 2.09
CA TYR A 116 -12.73 -0.19 1.86
C TYR A 116 -13.22 -0.22 0.40
N ILE A 117 -12.41 -0.68 -0.56
CA ILE A 117 -12.81 -0.74 -1.97
C ILE A 117 -14.01 -1.67 -2.20
N PRO A 118 -14.05 -2.92 -1.68
CA PRO A 118 -15.23 -3.77 -1.78
C PRO A 118 -16.50 -3.11 -1.22
N MET A 119 -16.36 -2.31 -0.15
CA MET A 119 -17.48 -1.59 0.46
C MET A 119 -17.98 -0.44 -0.43
N LEU A 120 -17.07 0.33 -1.01
CA LEU A 120 -17.38 1.37 -1.99
C LEU A 120 -18.08 0.82 -3.23
N LEU A 121 -17.70 -0.39 -3.64
CA LEU A 121 -18.23 -1.05 -4.84
C LEU A 121 -19.41 -1.97 -4.54
N LYS A 122 -19.90 -2.01 -3.29
CA LYS A 122 -21.08 -2.79 -2.92
C LYS A 122 -22.26 -2.39 -3.80
N GLY A 123 -23.01 -3.39 -4.29
CA GLY A 123 -24.14 -3.18 -5.19
C GLY A 123 -23.77 -2.96 -6.67
N HIS A 124 -22.48 -2.86 -7.01
CA HIS A 124 -22.05 -2.86 -8.41
C HIS A 124 -21.99 -4.30 -8.93
N GLN A 125 -22.34 -4.48 -10.21
CA GLN A 125 -22.23 -5.76 -10.89
C GLN A 125 -20.79 -6.28 -10.78
N GLN A 126 -20.68 -7.54 -10.33
CA GLN A 126 -19.43 -8.27 -10.33
C GLN A 126 -19.31 -9.00 -11.67
N PRO A 127 -18.11 -9.02 -12.28
CA PRO A 127 -17.88 -9.79 -13.49
C PRO A 127 -17.88 -11.29 -13.19
N ASP A 128 -18.13 -12.07 -14.23
CA ASP A 128 -17.80 -13.49 -14.19
C ASP A 128 -16.30 -13.68 -13.99
N ARG A 129 -15.93 -14.66 -13.18
CA ARG A 129 -14.55 -14.96 -12.83
C ARG A 129 -14.02 -16.07 -13.71
N ASN A 130 -12.92 -15.83 -14.40
CA ASN A 130 -12.28 -16.83 -15.24
C ASN A 130 -10.76 -16.70 -15.22
N GLY A 131 -10.06 -17.85 -15.28
CA GLY A 131 -8.62 -17.91 -15.40
C GLY A 131 -7.84 -17.41 -14.18
N THR A 132 -6.57 -17.09 -14.41
CA THR A 132 -5.60 -16.70 -13.39
C THR A 132 -5.01 -15.33 -13.69
N ILE A 133 -5.01 -14.44 -12.70
CA ILE A 133 -4.17 -13.25 -12.74
C ILE A 133 -2.82 -13.55 -12.07
N PHE A 134 -1.73 -13.41 -12.82
CA PHE A 134 -0.38 -13.62 -12.33
C PHE A 134 0.33 -12.30 -12.05
N PHE A 135 0.95 -12.21 -10.88
CA PHE A 135 1.77 -11.08 -10.44
C PHE A 135 3.23 -11.53 -10.39
N PRO A 136 4.06 -11.16 -11.37
CA PRO A 136 5.49 -11.38 -11.26
C PRO A 136 6.04 -10.63 -10.05
N GLN A 137 7.06 -11.19 -9.40
CA GLN A 137 7.88 -10.43 -8.48
C GLN A 137 8.36 -9.14 -9.15
N HIS A 138 8.29 -8.05 -8.40
CA HIS A 138 8.36 -6.72 -8.99
C HIS A 138 9.41 -5.86 -8.32
N SER A 139 9.95 -4.94 -9.11
CA SER A 139 10.83 -3.87 -8.66
C SER A 139 10.04 -2.88 -7.79
N THR A 140 10.71 -2.16 -6.89
CA THR A 140 10.14 -0.98 -6.20
C THR A 140 10.58 0.30 -6.90
N HIS A 141 10.08 1.46 -6.48
CA HIS A 141 10.47 2.76 -7.06
C HIS A 141 11.99 3.00 -7.06
N HIS A 142 12.72 2.41 -6.11
CA HIS A 142 14.15 2.61 -5.92
C HIS A 142 15.00 1.35 -6.06
N VAL A 143 14.37 0.18 -6.23
CA VAL A 143 15.07 -1.11 -6.24
C VAL A 143 14.61 -1.94 -7.43
N THR A 144 15.55 -2.38 -8.26
CA THR A 144 15.27 -3.24 -9.41
C THR A 144 15.44 -4.70 -9.02
N VAL A 145 14.43 -5.51 -9.32
CA VAL A 145 14.50 -6.97 -9.22
C VAL A 145 15.16 -7.53 -10.48
N GLN A 146 16.15 -8.40 -10.29
CA GLN A 146 16.68 -9.25 -11.36
C GLN A 146 16.20 -10.68 -11.13
N ALA A 147 15.37 -11.17 -12.06
CA ALA A 147 14.72 -12.46 -12.01
C ALA A 147 14.70 -13.10 -13.40
N ASP A 148 14.65 -14.43 -13.44
CA ASP A 148 14.46 -15.17 -14.68
C ASP A 148 12.99 -15.18 -15.11
N PHE A 149 12.55 -14.06 -15.70
CA PHE A 149 11.17 -13.91 -16.18
C PHE A 149 10.85 -14.83 -17.37
N GLU A 150 11.85 -15.32 -18.10
CA GLU A 150 11.67 -16.33 -19.15
C GLU A 150 11.25 -17.67 -18.52
N ALA A 151 11.98 -18.14 -17.50
CA ALA A 151 11.63 -19.36 -16.78
C ALA A 151 10.26 -19.26 -16.09
N VAL A 152 9.90 -18.09 -15.56
CA VAL A 152 8.56 -17.84 -15.02
C VAL A 152 7.51 -17.97 -16.12
N ALA A 153 7.70 -17.33 -17.27
CA ALA A 153 6.74 -17.38 -18.37
C ALA A 153 6.53 -18.81 -18.91
N GLU A 154 7.61 -19.59 -19.04
CA GLU A 154 7.53 -21.02 -19.41
C GLU A 154 6.77 -21.86 -18.38
N SER A 155 6.91 -21.54 -17.08
CA SER A 155 6.15 -22.20 -16.02
C SER A 155 4.65 -21.97 -16.18
N LEU A 156 4.25 -20.75 -16.55
CA LEU A 156 2.85 -20.36 -16.74
C LEU A 156 2.23 -21.04 -17.97
N GLU A 157 2.97 -21.22 -19.07
CA GLU A 157 2.46 -21.94 -20.26
C GLU A 157 2.08 -23.39 -19.95
N ARG A 158 2.81 -24.01 -19.00
CA ARG A 158 2.59 -25.39 -18.56
C ARG A 158 1.48 -25.54 -17.53
N PHE A 159 0.73 -24.48 -17.21
CA PHE A 159 -0.40 -24.60 -16.29
C PHE A 159 -1.51 -25.48 -16.85
N GLU A 160 -2.13 -26.28 -15.97
CA GLU A 160 -3.33 -27.04 -16.29
C GLU A 160 -4.44 -26.13 -16.83
N LYS A 161 -5.28 -26.66 -17.73
CA LYS A 161 -6.36 -25.91 -18.39
C LYS A 161 -7.28 -25.16 -17.43
N ARG A 162 -7.52 -25.69 -16.23
CA ARG A 162 -8.37 -25.04 -15.21
C ARG A 162 -7.86 -23.67 -14.74
N TYR A 163 -6.57 -23.38 -14.90
CA TYR A 163 -5.98 -22.08 -14.53
C TYR A 163 -5.91 -21.11 -15.70
N GLN A 164 -6.26 -21.55 -16.91
CA GLN A 164 -6.23 -20.74 -18.11
C GLN A 164 -7.57 -19.99 -18.27
N PRO A 165 -7.60 -18.82 -18.94
CA PRO A 165 -6.45 -18.10 -19.46
C PRO A 165 -5.62 -17.43 -18.35
N ILE A 166 -4.34 -17.18 -18.62
CA ILE A 166 -3.47 -16.41 -17.72
C ILE A 166 -3.35 -14.96 -18.21
N THR A 167 -3.62 -14.02 -17.30
CA THR A 167 -3.38 -12.59 -17.46
C THR A 167 -2.22 -12.17 -16.57
N VAL A 168 -1.19 -11.54 -17.11
CA VAL A 168 -0.02 -11.09 -16.34
C VAL A 168 -0.19 -9.61 -15.96
N CYS A 169 -0.35 -9.34 -14.68
CA CYS A 169 -0.44 -7.99 -14.13
C CYS A 169 0.95 -7.48 -13.74
N ILE A 170 1.56 -6.70 -14.61
CA ILE A 170 2.91 -6.17 -14.43
C ILE A 170 2.89 -4.85 -13.67
N TYR A 171 3.81 -4.68 -12.73
CA TYR A 171 4.03 -3.41 -12.05
C TYR A 171 4.58 -2.36 -13.02
N TRP A 172 4.17 -1.09 -12.89
CA TRP A 172 4.50 -0.03 -13.85
C TRP A 172 6.00 0.10 -14.12
N ARG A 173 6.83 -0.05 -13.07
CA ARG A 173 8.27 0.08 -13.22
C ARG A 173 8.85 -1.07 -14.01
N ASP A 174 8.37 -2.29 -13.77
CA ASP A 174 8.78 -3.49 -14.49
C ASP A 174 8.25 -3.49 -15.95
N TYR A 175 7.12 -2.83 -16.19
CA TYR A 175 6.68 -2.52 -17.56
C TYR A 175 7.72 -1.63 -18.27
N ASN A 176 8.11 -0.51 -17.65
CA ASN A 176 9.09 0.44 -18.20
C ASN A 176 10.49 -0.20 -18.38
N LEU A 177 10.83 -1.20 -17.57
CA LEU A 177 12.07 -1.98 -17.68
C LEU A 177 12.00 -3.13 -18.71
N GLY A 178 10.84 -3.36 -19.34
CA GLY A 178 10.66 -4.42 -20.34
C GLY A 178 10.51 -5.83 -19.73
N HIS A 179 10.32 -5.97 -18.42
CA HIS A 179 10.14 -7.28 -17.77
C HIS A 179 8.83 -7.98 -18.16
N HIS A 180 7.91 -7.27 -18.81
CA HIS A 180 6.69 -7.85 -19.39
C HIS A 180 6.92 -8.60 -20.71
N LEU A 181 8.05 -8.34 -21.41
CA LEU A 181 8.31 -8.86 -22.75
C LEU A 181 8.35 -10.40 -22.84
N PRO A 182 8.97 -11.14 -21.89
CA PRO A 182 8.96 -12.61 -21.93
C PRO A 182 7.55 -13.21 -21.94
N PHE A 183 6.63 -12.57 -21.23
CA PHE A 183 5.22 -12.97 -21.16
C PHE A 183 4.47 -12.60 -22.45
N ALA A 184 4.64 -11.35 -22.92
CA ALA A 184 3.96 -10.86 -24.12
C ALA A 184 4.34 -11.69 -25.37
N LYS A 185 5.62 -12.07 -25.51
CA LYS A 185 6.11 -12.91 -26.62
C LYS A 185 5.44 -14.28 -26.69
N ARG A 186 4.94 -14.78 -25.56
CA ARG A 186 4.21 -16.06 -25.43
C ARG A 186 2.68 -15.92 -25.56
N GLY A 187 2.21 -14.72 -25.91
CA GLY A 187 0.79 -14.45 -26.11
C GLY A 187 -0.02 -14.26 -24.82
N PHE A 188 0.63 -14.14 -23.66
CA PHE A 188 -0.07 -13.78 -22.43
C PHE A 188 -0.64 -12.36 -22.55
N LYS A 189 -1.87 -12.17 -22.05
CA LYS A 189 -2.45 -10.84 -21.91
C LYS A 189 -1.70 -10.08 -20.81
N ILE A 190 -1.14 -8.93 -21.16
CA ILE A 190 -0.48 -8.05 -20.19
C ILE A 190 -1.47 -6.99 -19.73
N VAL A 191 -1.52 -6.73 -18.43
CA VAL A 191 -2.32 -5.67 -17.79
C VAL A 191 -1.49 -4.96 -16.72
N SER A 192 -1.93 -3.82 -16.23
CA SER A 192 -1.33 -3.15 -15.08
C SER A 192 -2.36 -2.44 -14.22
N ALA A 193 -2.10 -2.39 -12.91
CA ALA A 193 -2.78 -1.49 -12.00
C ALA A 193 -2.34 -0.01 -12.19
N GLY A 194 -1.28 0.25 -12.97
CA GLY A 194 -0.80 1.57 -13.35
C GLY A 194 0.33 2.11 -12.48
N HIS A 195 0.67 3.38 -12.70
CA HIS A 195 1.75 4.05 -11.96
C HIS A 195 1.46 4.13 -10.45
N ILE A 196 2.48 4.06 -9.60
CA ILE A 196 2.34 4.20 -8.12
C ILE A 196 1.66 5.51 -7.69
N TYR A 197 1.71 6.55 -8.53
CA TYR A 197 1.07 7.85 -8.27
C TYR A 197 -0.29 8.01 -8.94
N ASP A 198 -0.85 6.93 -9.51
CA ASP A 198 -2.21 6.94 -10.04
C ASP A 198 -3.21 6.78 -8.87
N PRO A 199 -4.12 7.76 -8.64
CA PRO A 199 -5.11 7.66 -7.57
C PRO A 199 -6.10 6.49 -7.74
N LEU A 200 -6.19 5.91 -8.95
CA LEU A 200 -7.08 4.79 -9.25
C LEU A 200 -6.37 3.43 -9.17
N PHE A 201 -5.09 3.38 -8.78
CA PHE A 201 -4.29 2.15 -8.76
C PHE A 201 -4.97 1.02 -7.98
N LEU A 202 -5.37 1.24 -6.72
CA LEU A 202 -5.98 0.18 -5.91
C LEU A 202 -7.37 -0.23 -6.42
N PHE A 203 -8.16 0.70 -6.96
CA PHE A 203 -9.45 0.38 -7.59
C PHE A 203 -9.26 -0.50 -8.83
N ARG A 204 -8.29 -0.15 -9.68
CA ARG A 204 -7.91 -0.91 -10.87
C ARG A 204 -7.39 -2.30 -10.49
N PHE A 205 -6.53 -2.37 -9.48
CA PHE A 205 -6.06 -3.65 -8.94
C PHE A 205 -7.22 -4.54 -8.50
N TYR A 206 -8.14 -4.02 -7.69
CA TYR A 206 -9.32 -4.76 -7.24
C TYR A 206 -10.16 -5.27 -8.42
N ARG A 207 -10.44 -4.41 -9.40
CA ARG A 207 -11.23 -4.77 -10.58
C ARG A 207 -10.54 -5.83 -11.44
N LEU A 208 -9.23 -5.71 -11.66
CA LEU A 208 -8.43 -6.72 -12.35
C LEU A 208 -8.53 -8.07 -11.65
N CYS A 209 -8.35 -8.13 -10.32
CA CYS A 209 -8.53 -9.36 -9.56
C CYS A 209 -9.97 -9.89 -9.60
N SER A 210 -10.98 -9.01 -9.52
CA SER A 210 -12.39 -9.41 -9.47
C SER A 210 -12.86 -10.19 -10.71
N MET A 211 -12.16 -10.07 -11.84
CA MET A 211 -12.43 -10.82 -13.08
C MET A 211 -11.81 -12.23 -13.10
N HIS A 212 -10.99 -12.59 -12.12
CA HIS A 212 -10.24 -13.85 -12.13
C HIS A 212 -10.67 -14.75 -10.98
N GLN A 213 -10.70 -16.05 -11.27
CA GLN A 213 -10.97 -17.08 -10.26
C GLN A 213 -9.73 -17.29 -9.39
N PHE A 214 -8.56 -17.35 -10.02
CA PHE A 214 -7.29 -17.59 -9.36
C PHE A 214 -6.40 -16.37 -9.41
N ALA A 215 -5.51 -16.26 -8.43
CA ALA A 215 -4.39 -15.33 -8.45
C ALA A 215 -3.11 -16.07 -8.11
N ALA A 216 -2.01 -15.69 -8.75
CA ALA A 216 -0.73 -16.33 -8.49
C ALA A 216 0.44 -15.37 -8.50
N SER A 217 1.52 -15.74 -7.82
CA SER A 217 2.77 -14.98 -7.78
C SER A 217 3.96 -15.93 -7.58
N ASN A 218 5.18 -15.47 -7.85
CA ASN A 218 6.41 -16.16 -7.47
C ASN A 218 7.10 -15.55 -6.24
N GLN A 219 6.57 -14.46 -5.67
CA GLN A 219 7.00 -13.89 -4.39
C GLN A 219 5.83 -13.37 -3.55
N PRO A 220 5.92 -13.41 -2.21
CA PRO A 220 4.93 -12.77 -1.36
C PRO A 220 5.04 -11.24 -1.43
N GLY A 221 3.89 -10.58 -1.37
CA GLY A 221 3.74 -9.13 -1.40
C GLY A 221 2.30 -8.75 -1.10
N SER A 222 1.97 -7.46 -1.16
CA SER A 222 0.59 -7.00 -0.89
C SER A 222 -0.43 -7.54 -1.90
N ASN A 223 0.03 -7.93 -3.09
CA ASN A 223 -0.78 -8.59 -4.12
C ASN A 223 -1.49 -9.85 -3.61
N LEU A 224 -0.84 -10.66 -2.75
CA LEU A 224 -1.46 -11.81 -2.09
C LEU A 224 -2.78 -11.40 -1.41
N PHE A 225 -2.66 -10.47 -0.47
CA PHE A 225 -3.73 -10.06 0.40
C PHE A 225 -4.84 -9.35 -0.38
N TYR A 226 -4.46 -8.49 -1.32
CA TYR A 226 -5.41 -7.78 -2.16
C TYR A 226 -6.17 -8.72 -3.08
N ALA A 227 -5.51 -9.72 -3.68
CA ALA A 227 -6.17 -10.69 -4.55
C ALA A 227 -7.15 -11.56 -3.77
N VAL A 228 -6.77 -12.05 -2.59
CA VAL A 228 -7.67 -12.82 -1.71
C VAL A 228 -8.88 -11.96 -1.29
N LYS A 229 -8.65 -10.71 -0.86
CA LYS A 229 -9.73 -9.77 -0.53
C LYS A 229 -10.58 -9.35 -1.73
N SER A 230 -10.10 -9.59 -2.95
CA SER A 230 -10.87 -9.42 -4.19
C SER A 230 -11.61 -10.69 -4.61
N GLY A 231 -11.53 -11.77 -3.82
CA GLY A 231 -12.24 -13.04 -4.06
C GLY A 231 -11.48 -14.05 -4.91
N CYS A 232 -10.18 -13.86 -5.15
CA CYS A 232 -9.38 -14.87 -5.85
C CYS A 232 -8.94 -15.97 -4.89
N ASP A 233 -8.86 -17.20 -5.40
CA ASP A 233 -8.10 -18.27 -4.76
C ASP A 233 -6.62 -18.14 -5.12
N PHE A 234 -5.79 -17.85 -4.12
CA PHE A 234 -4.39 -17.48 -4.34
C PHE A 234 -3.43 -18.66 -4.15
N PHE A 235 -2.39 -18.74 -4.99
CA PHE A 235 -1.26 -19.63 -4.76
C PHE A 235 0.09 -19.09 -5.26
N PHE A 236 1.18 -19.59 -4.69
CA PHE A 236 2.53 -19.34 -5.19
C PHE A 236 2.99 -20.42 -6.18
N ILE A 237 3.81 -20.02 -7.15
CA ILE A 237 4.60 -20.94 -7.97
C ILE A 237 5.99 -21.16 -7.36
N ASP A 238 6.63 -22.27 -7.71
CA ASP A 238 7.94 -22.68 -7.20
C ASP A 238 9.12 -22.23 -8.08
N VAL A 239 8.88 -21.41 -9.11
CA VAL A 239 9.89 -21.01 -10.10
C VAL A 239 10.42 -19.60 -9.84
N ALA A 240 11.74 -19.42 -10.00
CA ALA A 240 12.45 -18.14 -9.90
C ALA A 240 12.11 -17.35 -8.62
N ARG A 241 12.20 -18.01 -7.46
CA ARG A 241 11.97 -17.38 -6.15
C ARG A 241 13.15 -16.55 -5.65
N GLU A 242 14.32 -16.81 -6.19
CA GLU A 242 15.52 -16.03 -5.90
C GLU A 242 15.57 -14.81 -6.81
N TYR A 243 16.05 -13.70 -6.25
CA TYR A 243 16.24 -12.47 -6.98
C TYR A 243 17.40 -11.68 -6.40
N VAL A 244 18.04 -10.89 -7.26
CA VAL A 244 19.02 -9.89 -6.83
C VAL A 244 18.34 -8.52 -6.84
N LEU A 245 18.46 -7.81 -5.74
CA LEU A 245 18.06 -6.42 -5.65
C LEU A 245 19.23 -5.52 -6.04
N LYS A 246 19.02 -4.66 -7.04
CA LYS A 246 19.96 -3.59 -7.39
C LYS A 246 19.37 -2.24 -7.02
N GLY A 247 20.11 -1.46 -6.24
CA GLY A 247 19.72 -0.12 -5.78
C GLY A 247 20.77 0.48 -4.85
N ASP A 248 20.53 1.72 -4.43
CA ASP A 248 21.32 2.37 -3.38
C ASP A 248 21.21 1.56 -2.08
N PRO A 249 22.33 1.12 -1.45
CA PRO A 249 22.33 0.40 -0.18
C PRO A 249 21.48 1.01 0.93
N ALA A 250 21.39 2.35 1.00
CA ALA A 250 20.55 3.03 1.98
C ALA A 250 19.06 2.83 1.69
N ARG A 251 18.67 2.80 0.41
CA ARG A 251 17.29 2.60 -0.05
C ARG A 251 16.85 1.13 -0.08
N LEU A 252 17.80 0.22 -0.31
CA LEU A 252 17.59 -1.22 -0.23
C LEU A 252 17.08 -1.67 1.15
N LYS A 253 17.45 -0.98 2.24
CA LYS A 253 16.94 -1.28 3.58
C LYS A 253 15.59 -0.63 3.87
N SER A 254 15.33 0.59 3.35
CA SER A 254 14.12 1.35 3.66
C SER A 254 12.89 0.93 2.84
N ASP A 255 13.09 0.57 1.56
CA ASP A 255 11.98 0.49 0.60
C ASP A 255 11.44 -0.92 0.38
N VAL A 256 12.18 -1.94 0.83
CA VAL A 256 11.82 -3.35 0.59
C VAL A 256 11.04 -3.95 1.76
N GLY A 257 10.83 -3.18 2.84
CA GLY A 257 9.93 -3.51 3.95
C GLY A 257 10.08 -4.93 4.54
N GLY A 258 11.28 -5.52 4.40
CA GLY A 258 11.52 -6.96 4.21
C GLY A 258 10.64 -7.91 5.00
N ILE A 259 10.26 -9.03 4.38
CA ILE A 259 9.44 -10.07 5.00
C ILE A 259 10.31 -10.87 5.97
N LYS A 260 9.81 -11.12 7.19
CA LYS A 260 10.48 -12.03 8.12
C LYS A 260 10.65 -13.43 7.50
N PRO A 261 11.82 -14.08 7.57
CA PRO A 261 12.04 -15.40 6.97
C PRO A 261 10.98 -16.43 7.38
N GLU A 262 10.64 -16.51 8.66
CA GLU A 262 9.64 -17.41 9.20
C GLU A 262 8.23 -17.16 8.62
N LEU A 263 7.88 -15.89 8.41
CA LEU A 263 6.61 -15.52 7.79
C LEU A 263 6.62 -15.84 6.30
N LYS A 264 7.75 -15.59 5.61
CA LYS A 264 7.90 -15.92 4.19
C LYS A 264 7.70 -17.42 3.95
N GLU A 265 8.32 -18.27 4.77
CA GLU A 265 8.11 -19.72 4.69
C GLU A 265 6.67 -20.13 5.01
N LYS A 266 6.07 -19.55 6.06
CA LYS A 266 4.66 -19.78 6.38
C LYS A 266 3.74 -19.43 5.21
N LEU A 267 3.93 -18.26 4.58
CA LEU A 267 3.12 -17.82 3.44
C LEU A 267 3.27 -18.79 2.26
N PHE A 268 4.49 -19.23 1.93
CA PHE A 268 4.69 -20.20 0.86
C PHE A 268 4.05 -21.55 1.13
N SER A 269 4.09 -22.02 2.39
CA SER A 269 3.47 -23.28 2.80
C SER A 269 1.94 -23.21 2.73
N VAL A 270 1.34 -22.17 3.33
CA VAL A 270 -0.12 -21.99 3.40
C VAL A 270 -0.73 -21.74 2.01
N PHE A 271 -0.07 -20.92 1.19
CA PHE A 271 -0.53 -20.59 -0.17
C PHE A 271 0.20 -21.41 -1.25
N HIS A 272 0.59 -22.64 -0.94
CA HIS A 272 1.19 -23.51 -1.94
C HIS A 272 0.17 -23.95 -3.01
N LYS A 273 0.58 -24.10 -4.27
CA LYS A 273 -0.29 -24.54 -5.38
C LYS A 273 -0.98 -25.89 -5.15
N LYS A 274 -0.43 -26.76 -4.30
CA LYS A 274 -1.07 -28.04 -3.91
C LYS A 274 -2.25 -27.86 -2.93
N ASN A 275 -2.29 -26.73 -2.24
CA ASN A 275 -3.30 -26.41 -1.22
C ASN A 275 -4.32 -25.41 -1.81
N ILE A 276 -4.85 -25.68 -3.00
CA ILE A 276 -5.84 -24.80 -3.64
C ILE A 276 -7.19 -24.91 -2.94
N GLY A 277 -7.92 -23.80 -2.94
CA GLY A 277 -9.12 -23.58 -2.15
C GLY A 277 -8.84 -22.58 -1.04
N MET A 278 -9.68 -21.56 -0.94
CA MET A 278 -9.69 -20.69 0.24
C MET A 278 -10.29 -21.46 1.42
N ASN A 279 -9.60 -21.43 2.56
CA ASN A 279 -10.05 -22.00 3.82
C ASN A 279 -9.96 -20.96 4.94
N GLU A 280 -10.41 -21.33 6.12
CA GLU A 280 -10.42 -20.46 7.31
C GLU A 280 -9.00 -19.99 7.66
N GLU A 281 -8.01 -20.88 7.71
CA GLU A 281 -6.61 -20.54 8.02
C GLU A 281 -6.03 -19.46 7.07
N LYS A 282 -6.25 -19.61 5.76
CA LYS A 282 -5.80 -18.62 4.76
C LYS A 282 -6.49 -17.28 4.96
N MET A 283 -7.80 -17.30 5.23
CA MET A 283 -8.57 -16.08 5.43
C MET A 283 -8.16 -15.38 6.71
N GLU A 284 -8.00 -16.10 7.82
CA GLU A 284 -7.50 -15.56 9.09
C GLU A 284 -6.12 -14.90 8.94
N LEU A 285 -5.20 -15.55 8.21
CA LEU A 285 -3.89 -14.99 7.95
C LEU A 285 -3.97 -13.69 7.15
N VAL A 286 -4.83 -13.65 6.13
CA VAL A 286 -5.05 -12.44 5.33
C VAL A 286 -5.72 -11.35 6.16
N ASP A 287 -6.70 -11.71 6.97
CA ASP A 287 -7.49 -10.80 7.81
C ASP A 287 -6.64 -10.13 8.87
N TYR A 288 -5.72 -10.89 9.47
CA TYR A 288 -4.75 -10.41 10.43
C TYR A 288 -3.89 -9.28 9.85
N TYR A 289 -3.18 -9.53 8.75
CA TYR A 289 -2.25 -8.53 8.18
C TYR A 289 -2.95 -7.37 7.48
N MET A 290 -4.19 -7.57 7.00
CA MET A 290 -5.01 -6.50 6.44
C MET A 290 -5.69 -5.64 7.52
N GLY A 291 -5.63 -6.05 8.78
CA GLY A 291 -6.34 -5.37 9.86
C GLY A 291 -7.85 -5.41 9.69
N THR A 292 -8.40 -6.52 9.19
CA THR A 292 -9.83 -6.62 8.88
C THR A 292 -10.70 -6.42 10.12
N LYS A 293 -10.19 -6.81 11.30
CA LYS A 293 -10.85 -6.53 12.59
C LYS A 293 -11.04 -5.02 12.89
N TYR A 294 -10.31 -4.15 12.20
CA TYR A 294 -10.42 -2.69 12.28
C TYR A 294 -11.17 -2.08 11.08
N LEU A 295 -11.84 -2.90 10.27
CA LEU A 295 -12.69 -2.41 9.20
C LEU A 295 -13.92 -1.72 9.80
N LEU A 296 -14.16 -0.47 9.40
CA LEU A 296 -15.21 0.37 9.96
C LEU A 296 -16.23 0.82 8.92
N PRO A 297 -17.50 1.03 9.30
CA PRO A 297 -18.43 1.78 8.46
C PRO A 297 -17.93 3.22 8.24
N SER A 298 -18.37 3.85 7.15
CA SER A 298 -17.95 5.21 6.74
C SER A 298 -18.00 6.22 7.89
N GLU A 299 -19.08 6.22 8.68
CA GLU A 299 -19.26 7.16 9.81
C GLU A 299 -18.19 6.98 10.89
N LYS A 300 -17.82 5.73 11.19
CA LYS A 300 -16.80 5.43 12.22
C LYS A 300 -15.38 5.67 11.71
N LEU A 301 -15.13 5.46 10.42
CA LEU A 301 -13.87 5.92 9.83
C LEU A 301 -13.75 7.44 9.92
N MET A 302 -14.83 8.17 9.66
CA MET A 302 -14.86 9.62 9.81
C MET A 302 -14.57 10.07 11.25
N ASP A 303 -15.06 9.35 12.26
CA ASP A 303 -14.75 9.62 13.67
C ASP A 303 -13.23 9.53 13.95
N ILE A 304 -12.55 8.49 13.44
CA ILE A 304 -11.07 8.35 13.56
C ILE A 304 -10.35 9.50 12.84
N ILE A 305 -10.82 9.89 11.66
CA ILE A 305 -10.23 11.01 10.92
C ILE A 305 -10.38 12.32 11.71
N LYS A 306 -11.55 12.56 12.30
CA LYS A 306 -11.77 13.72 13.18
C LYS A 306 -10.88 13.69 14.42
N GLU A 307 -10.68 12.52 15.02
CA GLU A 307 -9.76 12.35 16.15
C GLU A 307 -8.32 12.74 15.76
N ALA A 308 -7.84 12.27 14.61
CA ALA A 308 -6.53 12.65 14.08
C ALA A 308 -6.44 14.17 13.82
N ASP A 309 -7.50 14.79 13.31
CA ASP A 309 -7.60 16.24 13.14
C ASP A 309 -7.52 16.99 14.48
N HIS A 310 -8.24 16.54 15.50
CA HIS A 310 -8.19 17.12 16.84
C HIS A 310 -6.79 17.03 17.45
N ILE A 311 -6.14 15.86 17.35
CA ILE A 311 -4.76 15.66 17.83
C ILE A 311 -3.79 16.59 17.10
N PHE A 312 -3.95 16.74 15.77
CA PHE A 312 -3.15 17.65 14.96
C PHE A 312 -3.32 19.10 15.40
N MET A 313 -4.55 19.58 15.55
CA MET A 313 -4.83 20.95 15.94
C MET A 313 -4.34 21.25 17.37
N ALA A 314 -4.55 20.35 18.32
CA ALA A 314 -4.07 20.51 19.70
C ALA A 314 -2.55 20.67 19.75
N ARG A 315 -1.81 19.85 18.99
CA ARG A 315 -0.35 19.94 18.90
C ARG A 315 0.13 21.16 18.15
N PHE A 316 -0.60 21.60 17.13
CA PHE A 316 -0.30 22.84 16.42
C PHE A 316 -0.39 24.03 17.36
N PHE A 317 -1.51 24.19 18.08
CA PHE A 317 -1.71 25.29 19.03
C PHE A 317 -0.71 25.24 20.19
N HIS A 318 -0.44 24.05 20.75
CA HIS A 318 0.58 23.91 21.80
C HIS A 318 1.96 24.39 21.32
N ARG A 319 2.38 24.04 20.09
CA ARG A 319 3.64 24.52 19.50
C ARG A 319 3.65 26.03 19.31
N GLN A 320 2.56 26.63 18.84
CA GLN A 320 2.48 28.09 18.67
C GLN A 320 2.55 28.82 20.02
N TRP A 321 1.84 28.31 21.02
CA TRP A 321 1.88 28.83 22.39
C TRP A 321 3.30 28.79 22.97
N MET A 322 3.99 27.64 22.86
CA MET A 322 5.37 27.49 23.33
C MET A 322 6.34 28.41 22.59
N ARG A 323 6.13 28.67 21.29
CA ARG A 323 6.91 29.67 20.53
C ARG A 323 6.68 31.08 21.04
N GLY A 324 5.43 31.45 21.33
CA GLY A 324 5.08 32.74 21.93
C GLY A 324 5.75 32.94 23.29
N LEU A 325 5.68 31.95 24.18
CA LEU A 325 6.36 31.98 25.48
C LEU A 325 7.89 32.11 25.33
N ASN A 326 8.50 31.36 24.43
CA ASN A 326 9.94 31.45 24.18
C ASN A 326 10.35 32.80 23.59
N PHE A 327 9.53 33.39 22.72
CA PHE A 327 9.74 34.73 22.20
C PHE A 327 9.67 35.76 23.33
N LEU A 328 8.64 35.74 24.16
CA LEU A 328 8.52 36.61 25.33
C LEU A 328 9.71 36.45 26.27
N ARG A 329 10.12 35.21 26.59
CA ARG A 329 11.30 34.95 27.43
C ARG A 329 12.58 35.54 26.83
N ARG A 330 12.77 35.44 25.51
CA ARG A 330 13.92 36.05 24.82
C ARG A 330 13.87 37.58 24.88
N VAL A 331 12.70 38.19 24.70
CA VAL A 331 12.50 39.63 24.80
C VAL A 331 12.80 40.11 26.23
N PHE A 332 12.20 39.47 27.24
CA PHE A 332 12.44 39.79 28.65
C PHE A 332 13.92 39.64 29.03
N ASN A 333 14.59 38.57 28.62
CA ASN A 333 16.02 38.39 28.87
C ASN A 333 16.88 39.48 28.20
N LYS A 334 16.54 39.91 26.98
CA LYS A 334 17.24 41.03 26.32
C LYS A 334 17.05 42.36 27.04
N PHE A 335 15.83 42.64 27.53
CA PHE A 335 15.56 43.84 28.33
C PHE A 335 16.31 43.82 29.68
N PHE A 336 16.41 42.66 30.33
CA PHE A 336 17.13 42.53 31.60
C PHE A 336 18.65 42.72 31.44
N VAL A 337 19.25 42.14 30.39
CA VAL A 337 20.68 42.32 30.07
C VAL A 337 20.99 43.76 29.67
N ALA A 338 20.11 44.42 28.90
CA ALA A 338 20.29 45.83 28.52
C ALA A 338 20.22 46.79 29.73
N ASN A 339 19.43 46.45 30.76
CA ASN A 339 19.34 47.23 31.99
C ASN A 339 20.48 46.97 33.00
N GLN A 340 21.19 45.84 32.89
CA GLN A 340 22.41 45.59 33.67
C GLN A 340 23.66 46.29 33.12
N ILE A 341 23.67 46.64 31.83
CA ILE A 341 24.80 47.35 31.18
C ILE A 341 24.69 48.88 31.35
N ARG A 342 23.54 49.39 31.82
CA ARG A 342 23.28 50.83 32.07
C ARG A 342 23.39 51.25 33.55
N LYS A 343 23.88 50.37 34.41
CA LYS A 343 24.36 50.68 35.77
C LYS A 343 25.85 50.44 35.79
#